data_AF-A0A9Y2AK12-F1
#
_entry.id   AF-A0A9Y2AK12-F1
#
_cell.length_a   1.000
_cell.length_b   1.000
_cell.length_c   1.000
_cell.angle_alpha   90.00
_cell.angle_beta   90.00
_cell.angle_gamma   90.00
#
_symmetry.space_group_name_H-M   'P 1'
#
loop_
_entity.id
_entity.type
_entity.pdbx_description
1 polymer ?
#
loop_
_entity_poly.entity_id
_entity_poly.type
_entity_poly.pdbx_seq_one_letter_code
_entity_poly.pdbx_strand_id
1 'polypeptide(L)'
;MNNHPLITKWVNDFRIAGPEALREKRKGRRPKVIKPKNDKTLQGISQTPGAQYLEQLKEENLRLRIENAYLKELRRLRLEETPLSKKRKSSTASGENLN
;
A
#
# COMPACT_ATOMS: atom_id res chain seq x y z
N MET A 1 -26.66 -1.59 31.00
CA MET A 1 -26.20 -1.99 29.65
C MET A 1 -24.67 -1.96 29.61
N ASN A 2 -23.99 -2.91 30.25
CA ASN A 2 -22.52 -3.02 30.21
C ASN A 2 -22.17 -4.41 29.71
N ASN A 3 -21.73 -4.51 28.46
CA ASN A 3 -21.27 -5.76 27.88
C ASN A 3 -19.82 -5.62 27.41
N HIS A 4 -18.94 -5.28 28.37
CA HIS A 4 -17.50 -5.15 28.20
C HIS A 4 -16.86 -6.30 27.39
N PRO A 5 -17.18 -7.60 27.62
CA PRO A 5 -16.55 -8.68 26.86
C PRO A 5 -16.89 -8.69 25.37
N LEU A 6 -18.08 -8.22 24.98
CA LEU A 6 -18.48 -8.14 23.58
C LEU A 6 -17.64 -7.08 22.83
N ILE A 7 -17.42 -5.93 23.47
CA ILE A 7 -16.62 -4.84 22.92
C ILE A 7 -15.17 -5.30 22.76
N THR A 8 -14.59 -5.95 23.78
CA THR A 8 -13.22 -6.48 23.70
C THR A 8 -13.05 -7.45 22.54
N LYS A 9 -14.04 -8.34 22.32
CA LYS A 9 -14.03 -9.26 21.18
C LYS A 9 -14.07 -8.52 19.84
N TRP A 10 -14.96 -7.53 19.68
CA TRP A 10 -15.05 -6.75 18.44
C TRP A 10 -13.76 -5.98 18.14
N VAL A 11 -13.14 -5.38 19.16
CA VAL A 11 -11.86 -4.68 19.01
C VAL A 11 -10.77 -5.65 18.55
N ASN A 12 -10.73 -6.85 19.13
CA ASN A 12 -9.75 -7.86 18.74
C ASN A 12 -9.99 -8.37 17.30
N ASP A 13 -11.24 -8.70 16.96
CA ASP A 13 -11.64 -9.18 15.64
C ASP A 13 -11.29 -8.14 14.56
N PHE A 14 -11.52 -6.85 14.82
CA PHE A 14 -11.14 -5.75 13.92
C PHE A 14 -9.63 -5.62 13.76
N ARG A 15 -8.86 -5.77 14.83
CA ARG A 15 -7.39 -5.67 14.77
C ARG A 15 -6.76 -6.82 13.96
N ILE A 16 -7.32 -8.02 14.06
CA ILE A 16 -6.79 -9.22 13.39
C ILE A 16 -7.23 -9.29 11.93
N ALA A 17 -8.52 -9.06 11.66
CA ALA A 17 -9.13 -9.34 10.35
C ALA A 17 -9.79 -8.10 9.72
N GLY A 18 -9.64 -6.92 10.32
CA GLY A 18 -10.12 -5.67 9.77
C GLY A 18 -11.65 -5.50 9.81
N PRO A 19 -12.19 -4.54 9.04
CA PRO A 19 -13.63 -4.24 9.01
C PRO A 19 -14.48 -5.42 8.52
N GLU A 20 -13.91 -6.31 7.71
CA GLU A 20 -14.60 -7.52 7.21
C GLU A 20 -15.00 -8.47 8.35
N ALA A 21 -14.26 -8.48 9.46
CA ALA A 21 -14.55 -9.33 10.62
C ALA A 21 -15.85 -8.96 11.34
N LEU A 22 -16.23 -7.67 11.27
CA LEU A 22 -17.42 -7.10 11.90
C LEU A 22 -18.63 -7.07 10.95
N ARG A 23 -18.48 -7.49 9.68
CA ARG A 23 -19.61 -7.59 8.76
C ARG A 23 -20.65 -8.58 9.28
N GLU A 24 -21.91 -8.27 9.04
CA GLU A 24 -23.02 -9.14 9.38
C GLU A 24 -22.86 -10.52 8.72
N LYS A 25 -22.62 -11.54 9.56
CA LYS A 25 -22.55 -12.92 9.10
C LYS A 25 -23.97 -13.48 9.01
N ARG A 26 -24.26 -14.22 7.95
CA ARG A 26 -25.55 -14.94 7.81
C ARG A 26 -25.78 -15.79 9.05
N LYS A 27 -26.86 -15.50 9.79
CA LYS A 27 -27.26 -16.20 11.01
C LYS A 27 -28.15 -17.40 10.64
N GLY A 28 -27.95 -18.54 11.32
CA GLY A 28 -28.76 -19.75 11.14
C GLY A 28 -28.09 -20.88 10.34
N ARG A 29 -28.83 -21.99 10.16
CA ARG A 29 -28.35 -23.19 9.47
C ARG A 29 -28.20 -22.92 7.97
N ARG A 30 -27.04 -23.27 7.41
CA ARG A 30 -26.84 -23.22 5.95
C ARG A 30 -27.88 -24.12 5.28
N PRO A 31 -28.58 -23.66 4.22
CA PRO A 31 -29.56 -24.48 3.53
C PRO A 31 -28.90 -25.77 3.03
N LYS A 32 -29.58 -26.91 3.22
CA LYS A 32 -29.12 -28.24 2.79
C LYS A 32 -29.30 -28.33 1.27
N VAL A 33 -28.37 -27.73 0.54
CA VAL A 33 -28.28 -27.63 -0.93
C VAL A 33 -29.46 -26.88 -1.57
N ILE A 34 -29.19 -25.71 -2.14
CA ILE A 34 -30.11 -25.03 -3.07
C ILE A 34 -29.28 -24.52 -4.25
N LYS A 35 -29.75 -24.87 -5.46
CA LYS A 35 -29.39 -24.48 -6.83
C LYS A 35 -28.70 -23.12 -6.94
N PRO A 36 -27.82 -22.89 -7.95
CA PRO A 36 -27.13 -21.60 -8.11
C PRO A 36 -28.17 -20.50 -8.31
N LYS A 37 -28.50 -19.80 -7.22
CA LYS A 37 -29.14 -18.50 -7.29
C LYS A 37 -28.00 -17.54 -7.47
N ASN A 38 -27.99 -16.95 -8.66
CA ASN A 38 -27.10 -15.88 -9.09
C ASN A 38 -27.08 -14.83 -7.96
N ASP A 39 -26.05 -14.87 -7.11
CA ASP A 39 -25.85 -13.92 -6.02
C ASP A 39 -25.49 -12.57 -6.65
N LYS A 40 -26.52 -11.82 -7.08
CA LYS A 40 -26.42 -10.42 -7.49
C LYS A 40 -26.23 -9.48 -6.29
N THR A 41 -25.82 -10.00 -5.13
CA THR A 41 -25.60 -9.22 -3.90
C THR A 41 -24.18 -8.66 -3.77
N LEU A 42 -23.28 -8.95 -4.71
CA LEU A 42 -21.98 -8.27 -4.78
C LEU A 42 -22.05 -6.90 -5.48
N GLN A 43 -23.20 -6.55 -6.07
CA GLN A 43 -23.39 -5.27 -6.78
C GLN A 43 -23.65 -4.07 -5.85
N GLY A 44 -23.82 -4.29 -4.54
CA GLY A 44 -24.04 -3.21 -3.57
C GLY A 44 -22.77 -2.50 -3.09
N ILE A 45 -21.57 -3.05 -3.37
CA ILE A 45 -20.30 -2.44 -2.96
C ILE A 45 -19.87 -1.32 -3.93
N SER A 46 -20.36 -1.36 -5.18
CA SER A 46 -19.90 -0.43 -6.22
C SER A 46 -20.47 0.99 -6.13
N GLN A 47 -21.39 1.27 -5.19
CA GLN A 47 -22.04 2.58 -5.07
C GLN A 47 -21.89 3.22 -3.68
N THR A 48 -20.86 2.85 -2.92
CA THR A 48 -20.56 3.53 -1.66
C THR A 48 -19.51 4.63 -1.89
N PRO A 49 -19.60 5.81 -1.25
CA PRO A 49 -18.58 6.87 -1.33
C PRO A 49 -17.15 6.37 -1.06
N GLY A 50 -17.02 5.27 -0.31
CA GLY A 50 -15.76 4.60 -0.06
C GLY A 50 -15.09 4.04 -1.31
N ALA A 51 -15.82 3.63 -2.35
CA ALA A 51 -15.23 3.11 -3.58
C ALA A 51 -14.46 4.19 -4.36
N GLN A 52 -15.03 5.40 -4.46
CA GLN A 52 -14.38 6.55 -5.09
C GLN A 52 -13.17 7.02 -4.28
N TYR A 53 -13.29 7.07 -2.95
CA TYR A 53 -12.17 7.42 -2.07
C TYR A 53 -11.03 6.39 -2.17
N LEU A 54 -11.36 5.10 -2.27
CA LEU A 54 -10.36 4.04 -2.49
C LEU A 54 -9.65 4.17 -3.84
N GLU A 55 -10.35 4.61 -4.88
CA GLU A 55 -9.75 4.86 -6.20
C GLU A 55 -8.79 6.05 -6.17
N GLN A 56 -9.19 7.16 -5.55
CA GLN A 56 -8.32 8.32 -5.33
C GLN A 56 -7.05 7.96 -4.55
N LEU A 57 -7.19 7.17 -3.48
CA LEU A 57 -6.06 6.65 -2.70
C LEU A 57 -5.12 5.79 -3.53
N LYS A 58 -5.65 4.96 -4.44
CA LYS A 58 -4.83 4.14 -5.34
C LYS A 58 -4.05 5.00 -6.33
N GLU A 59 -4.69 6.01 -6.91
CA GLU A 59 -4.07 6.94 -7.85
C GLU A 59 -2.96 7.76 -7.17
N GLU A 60 -3.24 8.31 -5.99
CA GLU A 60 -2.25 9.03 -5.19
C GLU A 60 -1.08 8.12 -4.80
N ASN A 61 -1.33 6.88 -4.39
CA ASN A 61 -0.27 5.93 -4.06
C ASN A 61 0.61 5.62 -5.27
N LEU A 62 0.01 5.44 -6.45
CA LEU A 62 0.75 5.22 -7.69
C LEU A 62 1.63 6.43 -8.03
N ARG A 63 1.07 7.65 -7.97
CA ARG A 63 1.82 8.89 -8.18
C ARG A 63 3.01 9.01 -7.23
N LEU A 64 2.80 8.77 -5.94
CA LEU A 64 3.84 8.84 -4.93
C LEU A 64 4.92 7.76 -5.11
N ARG A 65 4.57 6.56 -5.61
CA ARG A 65 5.56 5.52 -5.92
C ARG A 65 6.46 5.93 -7.08
N ILE A 66 5.89 6.52 -8.12
CA ILE A 66 6.65 7.03 -9.28
C ILE A 66 7.60 8.14 -8.83
N GLU A 67 7.09 9.14 -8.11
CA GLU A 67 7.89 10.25 -7.61
C GLU A 67 9.04 9.76 -6.69
N ASN A 68 8.74 8.87 -5.76
CA ASN A 68 9.77 8.30 -4.88
C ASN A 68 10.83 7.51 -5.65
N ALA A 69 10.44 6.74 -6.67
CA ALA A 69 11.41 6.02 -7.50
C ALA A 69 12.32 7.00 -8.24
N TYR A 70 11.76 8.06 -8.84
CA TYR A 70 12.51 9.12 -9.50
C TYR A 70 13.49 9.81 -8.54
N LEU A 71 13.04 10.23 -7.36
CA LEU A 71 13.89 10.91 -6.38
C LEU A 71 15.01 10.01 -5.82
N LYS A 72 14.73 8.70 -5.65
CA LYS A 72 15.75 7.72 -5.25
C LYS A 72 16.81 7.55 -6.33
N GLU A 73 16.41 7.47 -7.59
CA GLU A 73 17.33 7.35 -8.71
C GLU A 73 18.17 8.63 -8.87
N LEU A 74 17.56 9.80 -8.76
CA LEU A 74 18.27 11.09 -8.76
C LEU A 74 19.31 11.15 -7.64
N ARG A 75 18.97 10.68 -6.43
CA ARG A 75 19.91 10.60 -5.30
C ARG A 75 21.05 9.62 -5.57
N ARG A 76 20.74 8.46 -6.17
CA ARG A 76 21.75 7.45 -6.56
C ARG A 76 22.78 8.04 -7.52
N LEU A 77 22.32 8.70 -8.58
CA LEU A 77 23.21 9.32 -9.58
C LEU A 77 24.15 10.37 -8.95
N ARG A 78 23.61 11.25 -8.10
CA ARG A 78 24.45 12.25 -7.39
C ARG A 78 25.48 11.58 -6.49
N LEU A 79 25.10 10.51 -5.80
CA LEU A 79 26.02 9.80 -4.93
C LEU A 79 27.08 9.04 -5.71
N GLU A 80 26.76 8.44 -6.86
CA GLU A 80 27.71 7.74 -7.75
C GLU A 80 28.66 8.70 -8.49
N GLU A 81 28.21 9.92 -8.82
CA GLU A 81 29.03 10.93 -9.47
C GLU A 81 30.09 11.54 -8.54
N THR A 82 29.81 11.63 -7.24
CA THR A 82 30.76 12.21 -6.26
C THR A 82 32.07 11.41 -6.08
N PRO A 83 32.11 10.07 -5.98
CA PRO A 83 33.35 9.30 -5.91
C PRO A 83 34.03 9.18 -7.29
N LEU A 84 33.27 9.10 -8.39
CA LEU A 84 33.84 8.96 -9.73
C LEU A 84 34.55 10.24 -10.18
N SER A 85 33.95 11.41 -9.92
CA SER A 85 34.55 12.71 -10.22
C SER A 85 35.80 13.01 -9.39
N LYS A 86 35.82 12.61 -8.10
CA LYS A 86 37.00 12.74 -7.23
C LYS A 86 38.18 11.90 -7.73
N LYS A 87 37.94 10.64 -8.13
CA LYS A 87 38.99 9.76 -8.68
C LYS A 87 39.59 10.29 -9.99
N ARG A 88 38.77 10.82 -10.90
CA ARG A 88 39.26 11.41 -12.16
C ARG A 88 40.14 12.64 -11.92
N LYS A 89 39.77 13.52 -10.98
CA LYS A 89 40.56 14.72 -10.65
C LYS A 89 41.91 14.42 -10.00
N SER A 90 42.03 13.32 -9.23
CA SER A 90 43.33 12.89 -8.69
C SER A 90 44.24 12.23 -9.72
N SER A 91 43.70 11.68 -10.81
CA SER A 91 44.50 11.04 -11.86
C SER A 91 45.06 12.01 -12.90
N THR A 92 44.55 13.24 -13.00
CA THR A 92 45.02 14.23 -13.99
C THR A 92 46.05 15.23 -13.42
N ALA A 93 46.46 15.11 -12.15
CA ALA A 93 47.39 16.04 -11.50
C ALA A 93 48.86 15.56 -11.44
N SER A 94 49.23 14.50 -12.16
CA SER A 94 50.61 13.94 -12.17
C SER A 94 51.21 13.93 -13.57
N GLY A 95 51.69 15.08 -14.01
CA GLY A 95 52.35 15.36 -15.28
C GLY A 95 51.99 16.79 -15.63
N GLU A 96 52.80 17.81 -15.41
CA GLU A 96 54.19 17.95 -15.85
C GLU A 96 54.92 18.92 -14.90
N ASN A 97 55.98 18.44 -14.25
CA ASN A 97 57.03 19.30 -13.69
C ASN A 97 58.37 18.62 -13.96
N LEU A 98 58.92 18.87 -15.14
CA LEU A 98 60.32 18.61 -15.44
C LEU A 98 60.86 19.83 -16.20
N ASN A 99 61.83 20.46 -15.53
CA ASN A 99 62.81 21.49 -15.92
C ASN A 99 62.94 21.85 -17.40
#